data_AF-A0A0F3RK34-F1
#
_entry.id   AF-A0A0F3RK34-F1
#
_cell.length_a   1.000
_cell.length_b   1.000
_cell.length_c   1.000
_cell.angle_alpha   90.00
_cell.angle_beta   90.00
_cell.angle_gamma   90.00
#
_symmetry.space_group_name_H-M   'P 1'
#
loop_
_entity.id
_entity.type
_entity.pdbx_description
1 polymer ?
#
loop_
_entity_poly.entity_id
_entity_poly.type
_entity_poly.pdbx_seq_one_letter_code
_entity_poly.pdbx_strand_id
1 'polypeptide(L)'
;KIKFLIHFGLQILPNQAMERTAAITKREALERNINAGMGKFFPDIQQEAADLAGVVAALQSGDRVVNIHFNVIMFDKTKKAKQSASAFCSMLRRSGWYFVPCKYDHVAVLLAALPMQLVEQGPKGIFGQNKTSGVGVALSSLGRGIKTVSVESKVLLPIIGEWKGDLSSPGMLLAGRRGQIMYWSPFGGALLPALNKNAAAPNENFNLCIAGVPGSGKSVFMQELMLSVLGVGGKVFVLDYGRSFKRTCLILGGSYIELT
;
A
#
# COMPACT_ATOMS: atom_id res chain seq x y z
N LYS A 1 -15.65 19.34 -13.31
CA LYS A 1 -15.04 18.11 -12.76
C LYS A 1 -15.23 16.99 -13.78
N ILE A 2 -14.16 16.34 -14.21
CA ILE A 2 -14.22 15.18 -15.10
C ILE A 2 -14.60 13.97 -14.25
N LYS A 3 -15.54 13.14 -14.72
CA LYS A 3 -15.87 11.87 -14.06
C LYS A 3 -14.88 10.82 -14.54
N PHE A 4 -14.36 10.01 -13.64
CA PHE A 4 -13.44 8.93 -13.99
C PHE A 4 -13.77 7.67 -13.19
N LEU A 5 -13.40 6.53 -13.75
CA LEU A 5 -13.46 5.21 -13.13
C LEU A 5 -12.06 4.63 -13.13
N ILE A 6 -11.57 4.27 -11.94
CA ILE A 6 -10.32 3.52 -11.78
C ILE A 6 -10.69 2.06 -11.62
N HIS A 7 -10.09 1.20 -12.44
CA HIS A 7 -10.24 -0.24 -12.36
C HIS A 7 -8.87 -0.88 -12.15
N PHE A 8 -8.79 -1.71 -11.12
CA PHE A 8 -7.65 -2.60 -10.88
C PHE A 8 -8.15 -4.04 -10.89
N GLY A 9 -7.86 -4.75 -11.96
CA GLY A 9 -8.18 -6.16 -12.11
C GLY A 9 -6.97 -7.01 -11.73
N LEU A 10 -7.20 -8.06 -10.94
CA LEU A 10 -6.17 -9.03 -10.59
C LEU A 10 -6.65 -10.44 -10.96
N GLN A 11 -5.85 -11.13 -11.76
CA GLN A 11 -6.08 -12.52 -12.15
C GLN A 11 -4.93 -13.38 -11.65
N ILE A 12 -5.24 -14.44 -10.91
CA ILE A 12 -4.25 -15.48 -10.59
C ILE A 12 -4.12 -16.40 -11.80
N LEU A 13 -2.89 -16.62 -12.28
CA LEU A 13 -2.67 -17.53 -13.40
C LEU A 13 -2.95 -18.99 -12.99
N PRO A 14 -3.60 -19.80 -13.84
CA PRO A 14 -4.00 -21.16 -13.46
C PRO A 14 -2.82 -22.12 -13.28
N ASN A 15 -1.77 -21.99 -14.10
CA ASN A 15 -0.62 -22.90 -14.08
C ASN A 15 0.61 -22.27 -13.38
N GLN A 16 0.54 -22.20 -12.05
CA GLN A 16 1.61 -21.60 -11.22
C GLN A 16 2.94 -22.36 -11.31
N ALA A 17 2.91 -23.69 -11.45
CA ALA A 17 4.13 -24.50 -11.53
C ALA A 17 4.94 -24.19 -12.80
N MET A 18 4.25 -24.05 -13.94
CA MET A 18 4.88 -23.67 -15.21
C MET A 18 5.45 -22.25 -15.15
N GLU A 19 4.69 -21.28 -14.62
CA GLU A 19 5.15 -19.89 -14.54
C GLU A 19 6.34 -19.74 -13.57
N ARG A 20 6.36 -20.49 -12.46
CA ARG A 20 7.52 -20.56 -11.56
C ARG A 20 8.75 -21.13 -12.25
N THR A 21 8.57 -22.21 -13.02
CA THR A 21 9.67 -22.81 -13.79
C THR A 21 10.19 -21.82 -14.83
N ALA A 22 9.31 -21.13 -15.56
CA ALA A 22 9.69 -20.12 -16.54
C ALA A 22 10.49 -18.95 -15.91
N ALA A 23 10.10 -18.49 -14.72
CA ALA A 23 10.83 -17.45 -13.99
C ALA A 23 12.24 -17.91 -13.57
N ILE A 24 12.37 -19.14 -13.07
CA ILE A 24 13.67 -19.74 -12.71
C ILE A 24 14.57 -19.86 -13.95
N THR A 25 14.05 -20.41 -15.05
CA THR A 25 14.80 -20.55 -16.30
C THR A 25 15.25 -19.19 -16.84
N LYS A 26 14.40 -18.15 -16.75
CA LYS A 26 14.77 -16.78 -17.17
C LYS A 26 15.91 -16.23 -16.31
N ARG A 27 15.86 -16.41 -14.99
CA ARG A 27 16.94 -15.99 -14.08
C ARG A 27 18.25 -16.69 -14.42
N GLU A 28 18.24 -18.01 -14.58
CA GLU A 28 19.44 -18.79 -14.91
C GLU A 28 20.06 -18.37 -16.26
N ALA A 29 19.23 -18.06 -17.26
CA ALA A 29 19.70 -17.55 -18.55
C ALA A 29 20.41 -16.19 -18.40
N LEU A 30 19.88 -15.28 -17.59
CA LEU A 30 20.51 -13.98 -17.34
C LEU A 30 21.81 -14.10 -16.53
N GLU A 31 21.84 -14.96 -15.52
CA GLU A 31 23.07 -15.23 -14.75
C GLU A 31 24.18 -15.81 -15.64
N ARG A 32 23.83 -16.72 -16.57
CA ARG A 32 24.78 -17.22 -17.59
C ARG A 32 25.32 -16.09 -18.47
N ASN A 33 24.47 -15.17 -18.92
CA ASN A 33 24.88 -14.02 -19.73
C ASN A 33 25.80 -13.06 -18.95
N ILE A 34 25.52 -12.83 -17.67
CA ILE A 34 26.37 -12.01 -16.80
C ILE A 34 27.74 -12.66 -16.62
N ASN A 35 27.76 -13.97 -16.32
CA ASN A 35 28.99 -14.76 -16.14
C ASN A 35 29.81 -14.86 -17.43
N ALA A 36 29.16 -14.86 -18.60
CA ALA A 36 29.82 -14.79 -19.90
C ALA A 36 30.47 -13.41 -20.20
N GLY A 37 30.41 -12.46 -19.26
CA GLY A 37 31.08 -11.16 -19.35
C GLY A 37 30.20 -10.01 -19.89
N MET A 38 28.95 -10.27 -20.27
CA MET A 38 28.06 -9.22 -20.79
C MET A 38 27.62 -8.22 -19.71
N GLY A 39 27.65 -8.61 -18.43
CA GLY A 39 27.29 -7.73 -17.32
C GLY A 39 28.21 -6.51 -17.15
N LYS A 40 29.44 -6.54 -17.71
CA LYS A 40 30.37 -5.39 -17.68
C LYS A 40 30.00 -4.31 -18.71
N PHE A 41 29.34 -4.71 -19.80
CA PHE A 41 28.98 -3.81 -20.90
C PHE A 41 27.55 -3.29 -20.79
N PHE A 42 26.67 -4.03 -20.11
CA PHE A 42 25.25 -3.68 -19.96
C PHE A 42 24.83 -3.76 -18.48
N PRO A 43 24.89 -2.64 -17.74
CA PRO A 43 24.50 -2.61 -16.32
C PRO A 43 23.02 -2.97 -16.12
N ASP A 44 22.17 -2.72 -17.12
CA ASP A 44 20.74 -3.06 -17.10
C ASP A 44 20.49 -4.55 -16.88
N ILE A 45 21.37 -5.43 -17.40
CA ILE A 45 21.26 -6.88 -17.25
C ILE A 45 21.48 -7.29 -15.79
N GLN A 46 22.36 -6.60 -15.07
CA GLN A 46 22.61 -6.88 -13.65
C GLN A 46 21.41 -6.50 -12.79
N GLN A 47 20.77 -5.36 -13.10
CA GLN A 47 19.53 -4.94 -12.42
C GLN A 47 18.40 -5.94 -12.70
N GLU A 48 18.19 -6.33 -13.96
CA GLU A 48 17.15 -7.30 -14.33
C GLU A 48 17.36 -8.65 -13.61
N ALA A 49 18.61 -9.11 -13.48
CA ALA A 49 18.92 -10.33 -12.75
C ALA A 49 18.64 -10.23 -11.25
N ALA A 50 18.97 -9.09 -10.62
CA ALA A 50 18.68 -8.84 -9.22
C ALA A 50 17.17 -8.81 -8.95
N ASP A 51 16.40 -8.14 -9.82
CA ASP A 51 14.95 -8.08 -9.74
C ASP A 51 14.34 -9.48 -9.88
N LEU A 52 14.81 -10.28 -10.86
CA LEU A 52 14.35 -11.66 -11.04
C LEU A 52 14.73 -12.57 -9.87
N ALA A 53 15.86 -12.34 -9.21
CA ALA A 53 16.22 -13.07 -7.99
C ALA A 53 15.21 -12.80 -6.88
N GLY A 54 14.77 -11.54 -6.71
CA GLY A 54 13.71 -11.16 -5.77
C GLY A 54 12.37 -11.84 -6.10
N VAL A 55 11.98 -11.84 -7.38
CA VAL A 55 10.77 -12.53 -7.87
C VAL A 55 10.82 -14.03 -7.56
N VAL A 56 11.94 -14.70 -7.85
CA VAL A 56 12.08 -16.15 -7.58
C VAL A 56 12.01 -16.43 -6.07
N ALA A 57 12.61 -15.59 -5.23
CA ALA A 57 12.53 -15.73 -3.78
C ALA A 57 11.08 -15.60 -3.27
N ALA A 58 10.32 -14.62 -3.79
CA ALA A 58 8.89 -14.47 -3.47
C ALA A 58 8.06 -15.69 -3.93
N LEU A 59 8.31 -16.21 -5.14
CA LEU A 59 7.62 -17.42 -5.61
C LEU A 59 7.99 -18.68 -4.80
N GLN A 60 9.20 -18.72 -4.22
CA GLN A 60 9.61 -19.79 -3.30
C GLN A 60 8.95 -19.67 -1.92
N SER A 61 8.69 -18.44 -1.44
CA SER A 61 8.00 -18.18 -0.16
C SER A 61 6.49 -18.44 -0.21
N GLY A 62 5.94 -18.76 -1.38
CA GLY A 62 4.53 -19.12 -1.58
C GLY A 62 3.68 -18.04 -2.25
N ASP A 63 4.29 -16.93 -2.69
CA ASP A 63 3.59 -15.97 -3.54
C ASP A 63 3.23 -16.59 -4.90
N ARG A 64 2.21 -16.01 -5.54
CA ARG A 64 1.66 -16.48 -6.81
C ARG A 64 1.98 -15.49 -7.92
N VAL A 65 2.19 -16.02 -9.12
CA VAL A 65 2.24 -15.20 -10.34
C VAL A 65 0.82 -14.77 -10.67
N VAL A 66 0.64 -13.46 -10.75
CA VAL A 66 -0.63 -12.84 -11.06
C VAL A 66 -0.46 -11.94 -12.28
N ASN A 67 -1.58 -11.66 -12.90
CA ASN A 67 -1.68 -10.78 -14.02
C ASN A 67 -2.60 -9.62 -13.64
N ILE A 68 -2.08 -8.41 -13.74
CA ILE A 68 -2.75 -7.20 -13.29
C ILE A 68 -3.18 -6.34 -14.48
N HIS A 69 -4.35 -5.72 -14.34
CA HIS A 69 -4.87 -4.73 -15.26
C HIS A 69 -5.16 -3.45 -14.49
N PHE A 70 -4.39 -2.39 -14.77
CA PHE A 70 -4.64 -1.09 -14.19
C PHE A 70 -5.14 -0.12 -15.25
N ASN A 71 -6.45 0.14 -15.23
CA ASN A 71 -7.15 0.93 -16.22
C ASN A 71 -7.74 2.18 -15.58
N VAL A 72 -7.64 3.32 -16.28
CA VAL A 72 -8.31 4.57 -15.90
C VAL A 72 -9.21 4.98 -17.05
N ILE A 73 -10.52 4.96 -16.81
CA ILE A 73 -11.55 5.29 -17.78
C ILE A 73 -12.08 6.68 -17.47
N MET A 74 -11.92 7.62 -18.39
CA MET A 74 -12.33 9.01 -18.22
C MET A 74 -13.59 9.30 -19.06
N PHE A 75 -14.59 9.91 -18.43
CA PHE A 75 -15.83 10.33 -19.09
C PHE A 75 -15.80 11.84 -19.31
N ASP A 76 -15.66 12.24 -20.57
CA ASP A 76 -15.63 13.65 -20.99
C ASP A 76 -16.32 13.82 -22.34
N LYS A 77 -16.56 15.07 -22.76
CA LYS A 77 -17.10 15.41 -24.09
C LYS A 77 -16.11 14.95 -25.18
N THR A 78 -16.61 14.43 -26.29
CA THR A 78 -15.79 13.87 -27.39
C THR A 78 -14.67 14.80 -27.87
N LYS A 79 -14.95 16.11 -27.97
CA LYS A 79 -13.95 17.13 -28.39
C LYS A 79 -12.81 17.33 -27.39
N LYS A 80 -13.00 17.00 -26.11
CA LYS A 80 -12.03 17.20 -25.01
C LYS A 80 -11.36 15.89 -24.55
N ALA A 81 -11.92 14.73 -24.87
CA ALA A 81 -11.43 13.43 -24.40
C ALA A 81 -9.92 13.21 -24.61
N LYS A 82 -9.40 13.54 -25.81
CA LYS A 82 -7.96 13.39 -26.12
C LYS A 82 -7.08 14.33 -25.29
N GLN A 83 -7.53 15.57 -25.08
CA GLN A 83 -6.82 16.55 -24.26
C GLN A 83 -6.77 16.12 -22.79
N SER A 84 -7.92 15.69 -22.26
CA SER A 84 -8.06 15.22 -20.88
C SER A 84 -7.20 13.97 -20.61
N ALA A 85 -7.19 12.99 -21.52
CA ALA A 85 -6.33 11.81 -21.41
C ALA A 85 -4.84 12.17 -21.45
N SER A 86 -4.43 13.07 -22.36
CA SER A 86 -3.04 13.53 -22.46
C SER A 86 -2.57 14.25 -21.19
N ALA A 87 -3.42 15.12 -20.64
CA ALA A 87 -3.14 15.83 -19.38
C ALA A 87 -2.98 14.84 -18.22
N PHE A 88 -3.83 13.82 -18.15
CA PHE A 88 -3.75 12.77 -17.13
C PHE A 88 -2.46 11.94 -17.24
N CYS A 89 -2.13 11.45 -18.44
CA CYS A 89 -0.88 10.72 -18.66
C CYS A 89 0.35 11.57 -18.31
N SER A 90 0.33 12.87 -18.65
CA SER A 90 1.45 13.78 -18.35
C SER A 90 1.64 13.99 -16.84
N MET A 91 0.54 14.06 -16.08
CA MET A 91 0.57 14.16 -14.63
C MET A 91 1.19 12.90 -14.01
N LEU A 92 0.71 11.71 -14.40
CA LEU A 92 1.16 10.45 -13.81
C LEU A 92 2.57 10.03 -14.24
N ARG A 93 3.04 10.49 -15.40
CA ARG A 93 4.43 10.31 -15.83
C ARG A 93 5.43 10.95 -14.86
N ARG A 94 5.07 12.06 -14.20
CA ARG A 94 5.90 12.66 -13.13
C ARG A 94 6.02 11.78 -11.90
N SER A 95 5.02 10.92 -11.67
CA SER A 95 5.00 9.95 -10.59
C SER A 95 5.56 8.58 -11.00
N GLY A 96 6.21 8.48 -12.17
CA GLY A 96 6.81 7.23 -12.67
C GLY A 96 5.84 6.28 -13.37
N TRP A 97 4.57 6.66 -13.54
CA TRP A 97 3.56 5.81 -14.19
C TRP A 97 3.40 6.13 -15.66
N TYR A 98 3.50 5.11 -16.50
CA TYR A 98 3.38 5.24 -17.96
C TYR A 98 2.09 4.57 -18.46
N PHE A 99 1.07 5.39 -18.74
CA PHE A 99 -0.20 4.92 -19.28
C PHE A 99 -0.22 4.97 -20.80
N VAL A 100 -0.74 3.90 -21.41
CA VAL A 100 -0.94 3.82 -22.86
C VAL A 100 -2.40 4.15 -23.20
N PRO A 101 -2.68 5.15 -24.06
CA PRO A 101 -4.03 5.43 -24.51
C PRO A 101 -4.64 4.21 -25.23
N CYS A 102 -5.85 3.82 -24.84
CA CYS A 102 -6.62 2.78 -25.53
C CYS A 102 -7.05 3.28 -26.92
N LYS A 103 -6.72 2.53 -27.97
CA LYS A 103 -7.09 2.81 -29.37
C LYS A 103 -7.77 1.56 -29.90
N TYR A 104 -9.03 1.66 -30.29
CA TYR A 104 -9.86 0.57 -30.83
C TYR A 104 -10.20 -0.58 -29.86
N ASP A 105 -9.68 -0.58 -28.64
CA ASP A 105 -9.93 -1.58 -27.59
C ASP A 105 -10.69 -1.02 -26.35
N HIS A 106 -11.10 0.24 -26.43
CA HIS A 106 -11.82 0.95 -25.36
C HIS A 106 -13.05 0.22 -24.82
N VAL A 107 -13.86 -0.43 -25.69
CA VAL A 107 -15.04 -1.20 -25.25
C VAL A 107 -14.61 -2.44 -24.48
N ALA A 108 -13.61 -3.19 -24.96
CA ALA A 108 -13.11 -4.36 -24.26
C ALA A 108 -12.52 -4.01 -22.88
N VAL A 109 -11.80 -2.89 -22.79
CA VAL A 109 -11.26 -2.38 -21.52
C VAL A 109 -12.38 -1.93 -20.57
N LEU A 110 -13.44 -1.32 -21.08
CA LEU A 110 -14.61 -0.95 -20.28
C LEU A 110 -15.35 -2.19 -19.77
N LEU A 111 -15.57 -3.18 -20.62
CA LEU A 111 -16.19 -4.46 -20.25
C LEU A 111 -15.37 -5.18 -19.18
N ALA A 112 -14.05 -5.26 -19.36
CA ALA A 112 -13.16 -5.84 -18.35
C ALA A 112 -13.23 -5.11 -16.98
N ALA A 113 -13.64 -3.84 -16.96
CA ALA A 113 -13.82 -3.08 -15.73
C ALA A 113 -15.18 -3.29 -15.05
N LEU A 114 -16.13 -3.97 -15.71
CA LEU A 114 -17.42 -4.31 -15.11
C LEU A 114 -17.30 -5.55 -14.21
N PRO A 115 -18.14 -5.65 -13.16
CA PRO A 115 -18.15 -6.80 -12.27
C PRO A 115 -18.29 -8.13 -13.04
N MET A 116 -17.55 -9.14 -12.61
CA MET A 116 -17.61 -10.52 -13.14
C MET A 116 -17.22 -10.71 -14.62
N GLN A 117 -16.69 -9.70 -15.31
CA GLN A 117 -16.28 -9.82 -16.73
C GLN A 117 -14.78 -10.08 -16.95
N LEU A 118 -13.96 -9.82 -15.93
CA LEU A 118 -12.49 -9.92 -16.05
C LEU A 118 -12.05 -11.36 -16.32
N VAL A 119 -12.58 -12.31 -15.54
CA VAL A 119 -12.24 -13.73 -15.60
C VAL A 119 -13.50 -14.55 -15.43
N GLU A 120 -13.65 -15.55 -16.28
CA GLU A 120 -14.69 -16.57 -16.23
C GLU A 120 -14.01 -17.94 -16.16
N GLN A 121 -14.41 -18.77 -15.19
CA GLN A 121 -13.99 -20.16 -15.18
C GLN A 121 -14.90 -20.95 -16.11
N GLY A 122 -14.39 -21.28 -17.29
CA GLY A 122 -15.07 -22.16 -18.23
C GLY A 122 -15.04 -23.62 -17.77
N PRO A 123 -15.86 -24.49 -18.39
CA PRO A 123 -15.90 -25.91 -18.09
C PRO A 123 -14.52 -26.57 -18.24
N LYS A 124 -14.27 -27.60 -17.42
CA LYS A 124 -13.05 -28.42 -17.50
C LYS A 124 -12.89 -28.94 -18.92
N GLY A 125 -11.76 -28.65 -19.55
CA GLY A 125 -11.43 -29.21 -20.85
C GLY A 125 -11.25 -30.73 -20.78
N ILE A 126 -11.14 -31.38 -21.94
CA ILE A 126 -11.01 -32.84 -22.12
C ILE A 126 -9.84 -33.43 -21.27
N PHE A 127 -8.82 -32.62 -20.97
CA PHE A 127 -7.66 -33.00 -20.14
C PHE A 127 -7.77 -32.57 -18.66
N GLY A 128 -8.96 -32.25 -18.16
CA GLY A 128 -9.17 -31.88 -16.75
C GLY A 128 -8.64 -30.51 -16.34
N GLN A 129 -8.10 -29.71 -17.28
CA GLN A 129 -7.67 -28.34 -17.01
C GLN A 129 -8.87 -27.38 -17.06
N ASN A 130 -9.02 -26.56 -16.01
CA ASN A 130 -10.00 -25.47 -15.99
C ASN A 130 -9.61 -24.43 -17.07
N LYS A 131 -10.40 -24.31 -18.13
CA LYS A 131 -10.18 -23.29 -19.14
C LYS A 131 -10.59 -21.95 -18.56
N THR A 132 -9.63 -21.09 -18.28
CA THR A 132 -9.90 -19.73 -17.82
C THR A 132 -10.19 -18.86 -19.05
N SER A 133 -11.42 -18.40 -19.21
CA SER A 133 -11.85 -17.47 -20.27
C SER A 133 -12.17 -16.10 -19.66
N GLY A 134 -12.55 -15.13 -20.49
CA GLY A 134 -12.93 -13.79 -20.04
C GLY A 134 -12.24 -12.68 -20.82
N VAL A 135 -12.79 -11.47 -20.70
CA VAL A 135 -12.30 -10.30 -21.44
C VAL A 135 -10.91 -9.89 -20.95
N GLY A 136 -10.63 -10.03 -19.65
CA GLY A 136 -9.31 -9.78 -19.07
C GLY A 136 -8.24 -10.74 -19.61
N VAL A 137 -8.57 -12.02 -19.75
CA VAL A 137 -7.65 -13.03 -20.31
C VAL A 137 -7.31 -12.70 -21.77
N ALA A 138 -8.32 -12.34 -22.58
CA ALA A 138 -8.11 -11.93 -23.96
C ALA A 138 -7.27 -10.64 -24.06
N LEU A 139 -7.58 -9.61 -23.27
CA LEU A 139 -6.79 -8.38 -23.19
C LEU A 139 -5.34 -8.64 -22.79
N SER A 140 -5.11 -9.62 -21.92
CA SER A 140 -3.76 -10.01 -21.50
C SER A 140 -2.95 -10.63 -22.63
N SER A 141 -3.58 -11.48 -23.44
CA SER A 141 -2.95 -12.02 -24.66
C SER A 141 -2.62 -10.94 -25.69
N LEU A 142 -3.33 -9.80 -25.67
CA LEU A 142 -3.06 -8.61 -26.48
C LEU A 142 -2.03 -7.67 -25.85
N GLY A 143 -1.38 -8.05 -24.74
CA GLY A 143 -0.37 -7.24 -24.07
C GLY A 143 -0.93 -6.09 -23.23
N ARG A 144 -2.22 -6.14 -22.85
CA ARG A 144 -2.86 -5.16 -21.95
C ARG A 144 -2.87 -5.57 -20.48
N GLY A 145 -2.27 -6.72 -20.15
CA GLY A 145 -2.04 -7.19 -18.78
C GLY A 145 -0.55 -7.21 -18.48
N ILE A 146 -0.18 -6.94 -17.23
CA ILE A 146 1.20 -7.03 -16.75
C ILE A 146 1.29 -8.25 -15.83
N LYS A 147 2.21 -9.17 -16.14
CA LYS A 147 2.54 -10.29 -15.26
C LYS A 147 3.48 -9.81 -14.15
N THR A 148 3.16 -10.14 -12.91
CA THR A 148 3.91 -9.73 -11.70
C THR A 148 3.65 -10.74 -10.58
N VAL A 149 4.29 -10.56 -9.43
CA VAL A 149 4.11 -11.38 -8.24
C VAL A 149 3.02 -10.78 -7.34
N SER A 150 2.33 -11.62 -6.56
CA SER A 150 1.28 -11.16 -5.65
C SER A 150 1.72 -10.11 -4.64
N VAL A 151 2.98 -10.14 -4.18
CA VAL A 151 3.52 -9.14 -3.25
C VAL A 151 3.66 -7.75 -3.89
N GLU A 152 4.20 -7.68 -5.10
CA GLU A 152 4.36 -6.44 -5.88
C GLU A 152 3.00 -5.84 -6.25
N SER A 153 2.05 -6.71 -6.61
CA SER A 153 0.69 -6.30 -7.00
C SER A 153 -0.03 -5.52 -5.91
N LYS A 154 0.25 -5.80 -4.63
CA LYS A 154 -0.32 -5.07 -3.49
C LYS A 154 0.12 -3.61 -3.48
N VAL A 155 1.37 -3.35 -3.85
CA VAL A 155 1.97 -2.01 -3.89
C VAL A 155 1.42 -1.20 -5.07
N LEU A 156 1.06 -1.87 -6.16
CA LEU A 156 0.51 -1.25 -7.37
C LEU A 156 -0.99 -0.92 -7.28
N LEU A 157 -1.66 -1.30 -6.18
CA LEU A 157 -3.06 -0.97 -5.98
C LEU A 157 -3.27 0.56 -5.94
N PRO A 158 -4.31 1.10 -6.60
CA PRO A 158 -4.62 2.53 -6.57
C PRO A 158 -5.28 2.97 -5.25
N ILE A 159 -4.92 2.32 -4.15
CA ILE A 159 -5.41 2.60 -2.81
C ILE A 159 -4.27 3.27 -2.05
N ILE A 160 -4.37 4.60 -1.93
CA ILE A 160 -3.43 5.37 -1.13
C ILE A 160 -4.05 5.54 0.25
N GLY A 161 -3.52 4.80 1.23
CA GLY A 161 -3.85 4.98 2.64
C GLY A 161 -2.77 5.82 3.35
N GLU A 162 -3.19 6.61 4.33
CA GLU A 162 -2.30 7.18 5.34
C GLU A 162 -1.93 6.09 6.36
N TRP A 163 -0.83 6.27 7.10
CA TRP A 163 -0.47 5.33 8.16
C TRP A 163 -1.57 5.32 9.23
N LYS A 164 -2.11 4.14 9.55
CA LYS A 164 -3.16 3.99 10.58
C LYS A 164 -2.63 4.06 12.00
N GLY A 165 -1.31 4.21 12.16
CA GLY A 165 -0.70 4.13 13.47
C GLY A 165 -0.45 2.70 13.93
N ASP A 166 -0.16 2.55 15.22
CA ASP A 166 -0.09 1.25 15.87
C ASP A 166 -1.49 0.83 16.36
N LEU A 167 -2.13 -0.06 15.61
CA LEU A 167 -3.45 -0.60 15.95
C LEU A 167 -3.42 -1.53 17.17
N SER A 168 -2.25 -2.07 17.54
CA SER A 168 -2.10 -2.94 18.71
C SER A 168 -1.92 -2.16 20.01
N SER A 169 -1.58 -0.87 19.90
CA SER A 169 -1.55 0.08 21.00
C SER A 169 -2.38 1.32 20.64
N PRO A 170 -3.72 1.24 20.70
CA PRO A 170 -4.59 2.39 20.47
C PRO A 170 -4.30 3.46 21.52
N GLY A 171 -3.49 4.44 21.14
CA GLY A 171 -3.21 5.64 21.93
C GLY A 171 -4.16 6.76 21.56
N MET A 172 -3.60 7.95 21.37
CA MET A 172 -4.35 9.13 20.99
C MET A 172 -4.91 9.00 19.57
N LEU A 173 -6.18 9.38 19.41
CA LEU A 173 -6.87 9.41 18.13
C LEU A 173 -6.47 10.68 17.35
N LEU A 174 -5.93 10.48 16.16
CA LEU A 174 -5.56 11.56 15.25
C LEU A 174 -6.19 11.31 13.87
N ALA A 175 -6.22 12.35 13.04
CA ALA A 175 -6.65 12.24 11.65
C ALA A 175 -5.58 12.82 10.74
N GLY A 176 -5.26 12.09 9.68
CA GLY A 176 -4.40 12.59 8.63
C GLY A 176 -5.09 13.65 7.76
N ARG A 177 -4.35 14.24 6.84
CA ARG A 177 -4.83 15.36 6.01
C ARG A 177 -5.95 14.93 5.06
N ARG A 178 -6.07 13.63 4.78
CA ARG A 178 -7.15 13.05 3.97
C ARG A 178 -8.36 12.61 4.79
N GLY A 179 -8.35 12.85 6.10
CA GLY A 179 -9.40 12.42 7.03
C GLY A 179 -9.31 10.95 7.43
N GLN A 180 -8.21 10.26 7.11
CA GLN A 180 -8.01 8.90 7.58
C GLN A 180 -7.61 8.92 9.06
N ILE A 181 -8.32 8.12 9.85
CA ILE A 181 -8.05 7.96 11.28
C ILE A 181 -6.72 7.24 11.50
N MET A 182 -5.93 7.72 12.46
CA MET A 182 -4.71 7.08 12.94
C MET A 182 -4.64 7.08 14.46
N TYR A 183 -4.05 6.02 15.03
CA TYR A 183 -3.83 5.89 16.47
C TYR A 183 -2.35 6.02 16.79
N TRP A 184 -1.99 6.91 17.70
CA TRP A 184 -0.59 7.13 18.03
C TRP A 184 -0.35 7.07 19.52
N SER A 185 0.61 6.24 19.92
CA SER A 185 1.10 6.12 21.29
C SER A 185 2.63 6.14 21.25
N PRO A 186 3.30 6.97 22.07
CA PRO A 186 4.75 6.97 22.15
C PRO A 186 5.28 5.69 22.82
N PHE A 187 4.46 5.01 23.63
CA PHE A 187 4.85 3.80 24.37
C PHE A 187 4.69 2.50 23.57
N GLY A 188 4.08 2.57 22.38
CA GLY A 188 3.68 1.39 21.61
C GLY A 188 2.95 0.37 22.48
N GLY A 189 3.09 -0.92 22.16
CA GLY A 189 2.46 -1.98 22.95
C GLY A 189 3.05 -2.26 24.34
N ALA A 190 3.94 -1.41 24.88
CA ALA A 190 4.43 -1.55 26.26
C ALA A 190 3.34 -1.30 27.31
N LEU A 191 2.38 -0.39 27.02
CA LEU A 191 1.23 -0.13 27.90
C LEU A 191 0.10 -1.16 27.73
N LEU A 192 0.09 -1.92 26.64
CA LEU A 192 -0.96 -2.89 26.30
C LEU A 192 -0.37 -4.26 25.91
N PRO A 193 0.32 -4.96 26.83
CA PRO A 193 0.96 -6.25 26.54
C PRO A 193 -0.03 -7.33 26.07
N ALA A 194 -1.31 -7.25 26.47
CA ALA A 194 -2.34 -8.21 26.08
C ALA A 194 -2.72 -8.13 24.58
N LEU A 195 -2.59 -6.96 23.96
CA LEU A 195 -2.89 -6.73 22.54
C LEU A 195 -1.66 -6.87 21.64
N ASN A 196 -0.47 -6.95 22.23
CA ASN A 196 0.81 -6.89 21.54
C ASN A 196 1.39 -8.27 21.19
N LYS A 197 0.60 -9.15 20.55
CA LYS A 197 1.06 -10.51 20.18
C LYS A 197 1.94 -10.56 18.93
N ASN A 198 1.95 -9.50 18.11
CA ASN A 198 2.55 -9.51 16.78
C ASN A 198 3.42 -8.28 16.42
N ALA A 199 3.68 -7.33 17.34
CA ALA A 199 4.53 -6.19 16.98
C ALA A 199 6.01 -6.54 17.08
N ALA A 200 6.77 -6.11 16.06
CA ALA A 200 8.22 -6.02 16.13
C ALA A 200 8.62 -5.24 17.39
N ALA A 201 9.75 -5.64 18.00
CA ALA A 201 10.21 -5.19 19.31
C ALA A 201 9.88 -3.69 19.56
N PRO A 202 9.17 -3.36 20.66
CA PRO A 202 8.81 -1.97 20.94
C PRO A 202 10.09 -1.14 20.96
N ASN A 203 10.04 0.02 20.31
CA ASN A 203 11.13 0.99 20.33
C ASN A 203 11.56 1.20 21.80
N GLU A 204 12.80 0.85 22.16
CA GLU A 204 13.23 0.79 23.56
C GLU A 204 13.29 2.18 24.23
N ASN A 205 13.19 3.25 23.41
CA ASN A 205 13.21 4.63 23.86
C ASN A 205 11.87 5.33 23.60
N PHE A 206 11.17 5.67 24.68
CA PHE A 206 9.85 6.31 24.66
C PHE A 206 9.89 7.82 24.89
N ASN A 207 11.09 8.44 24.84
CA ASN A 207 11.24 9.86 25.06
C ASN A 207 10.60 10.67 23.92
N LEU A 208 9.80 11.68 24.27
CA LEU A 208 9.06 12.53 23.35
C LEU A 208 9.34 14.00 23.64
N CYS A 209 9.65 14.79 22.60
CA CYS A 209 9.77 16.24 22.68
C CYS A 209 8.63 16.91 21.90
N ILE A 210 7.91 17.83 22.54
CA ILE A 210 6.81 18.58 21.94
C ILE A 210 7.18 20.07 21.96
N ALA A 211 7.32 20.67 20.78
CA ALA A 211 7.70 22.06 20.61
C ALA A 211 6.62 22.84 19.84
N GLY A 212 6.56 24.16 20.06
CA GLY A 212 5.57 25.03 19.44
C GLY A 212 5.47 26.40 20.12
N VAL A 213 4.84 27.36 19.46
CA VAL A 213 4.68 28.74 19.96
C VAL A 213 3.49 28.87 20.93
N PRO A 214 3.46 29.87 21.85
CA PRO A 214 2.28 30.12 22.67
C PRO A 214 1.00 30.19 21.82
N GLY A 215 -0.06 29.51 22.23
CA GLY A 215 -1.32 29.42 21.47
C GLY A 215 -1.38 28.32 20.40
N SER A 216 -0.30 27.59 20.11
CA SER A 216 -0.29 26.53 19.07
C SER A 216 -0.99 25.21 19.47
N GLY A 217 -1.59 25.13 20.65
CA GLY A 217 -2.25 23.91 21.14
C GLY A 217 -1.33 22.87 21.81
N LYS A 218 -0.08 23.19 22.15
CA LYS A 218 0.85 22.26 22.85
C LYS A 218 0.23 21.63 24.11
N SER A 219 -0.31 22.46 25.01
CA SER A 219 -0.88 21.98 26.27
C SER A 219 -2.11 21.11 26.03
N VAL A 220 -2.92 21.42 25.01
CA VAL A 220 -4.09 20.61 24.62
C VAL A 220 -3.65 19.23 24.13
N PHE A 221 -2.65 19.19 23.25
CA PHE A 221 -2.08 17.94 22.76
C PHE A 221 -1.50 17.09 23.90
N MET A 222 -0.75 17.70 24.83
CA MET A 222 -0.19 16.99 25.98
C MET A 222 -1.25 16.49 26.95
N GLN A 223 -2.36 17.23 27.13
CA GLN A 223 -3.49 16.78 27.94
C GLN A 223 -4.19 15.57 27.30
N GLU A 224 -4.38 15.59 25.98
CA GLU A 224 -4.96 14.45 25.26
C GLU A 224 -4.06 13.21 25.35
N LEU A 225 -2.75 13.40 25.22
CA LEU A 225 -1.76 12.35 25.42
C LEU A 225 -1.84 11.76 26.84
N MET A 226 -1.91 12.62 27.86
CA MET A 226 -2.08 12.19 29.26
C MET A 226 -3.38 11.40 29.44
N LEU A 227 -4.50 11.88 28.91
CA LEU A 227 -5.79 11.20 28.97
C LEU A 227 -5.74 9.83 28.30
N SER A 228 -5.09 9.72 27.15
CA SER A 228 -4.89 8.44 26.46
C SER A 228 -4.10 7.44 27.31
N VAL A 229 -3.00 7.87 27.94
CA VAL A 229 -2.19 7.02 28.82
C VAL A 229 -2.98 6.58 30.06
N LEU A 230 -3.70 7.51 30.69
CA LEU A 230 -4.56 7.20 31.85
C LEU A 230 -5.72 6.26 31.47
N GLY A 231 -6.31 6.43 30.28
CA GLY A 231 -7.41 5.59 29.79
C GLY A 231 -7.02 4.13 29.57
N VAL A 232 -5.73 3.88 29.28
CA VAL A 232 -5.15 2.53 29.19
C VAL A 232 -4.77 1.95 30.57
N GLY A 233 -4.84 2.76 31.64
CA GLY A 233 -4.44 2.37 32.99
C GLY A 233 -2.98 2.71 33.32
N GLY A 234 -2.30 3.49 32.48
CA GLY A 234 -0.98 4.03 32.77
C GLY A 234 -1.01 5.08 33.88
N LYS A 235 0.16 5.42 34.43
CA LYS A 235 0.32 6.50 35.42
C LYS A 235 1.01 7.69 34.78
N VAL A 236 0.55 8.90 35.08
CA VAL A 236 1.12 10.14 34.53
C VAL A 236 1.50 11.09 35.66
N PHE A 237 2.72 11.62 35.60
CA PHE A 237 3.22 12.67 36.47
C PHE A 237 3.56 13.88 35.61
N VAL A 238 3.06 15.05 35.99
CA VAL A 238 3.24 16.29 35.22
C VAL A 238 3.94 17.34 36.08
N LEU A 239 5.05 17.86 35.58
CA LEU A 239 5.74 19.03 36.13
C LEU A 239 5.36 20.23 35.26
N ASP A 240 4.51 21.11 35.80
CA ASP A 240 3.93 22.21 35.04
C ASP A 240 4.18 23.56 35.73
N TYR A 241 4.95 24.42 35.07
CA TYR A 241 5.19 25.80 35.52
C TYR A 241 3.99 26.72 35.22
N GLY A 242 3.28 26.48 34.11
CA GLY A 242 2.23 27.36 33.58
C GLY A 242 0.83 27.09 34.13
N ARG A 243 0.66 26.11 35.02
CA ARG A 243 -0.62 25.70 35.63
C ARG A 243 -1.71 25.31 34.61
N SER A 244 -1.32 24.95 33.38
CA SER A 244 -2.19 24.48 32.30
C SER A 244 -2.89 23.16 32.63
N PHE A 245 -2.29 22.30 33.45
CA PHE A 245 -2.81 20.96 33.76
C PHE A 245 -3.62 20.88 35.07
N LYS A 246 -3.64 21.97 35.87
CA LYS A 246 -4.29 21.98 37.20
C LYS A 246 -5.76 21.56 37.14
N ARG A 247 -6.53 22.14 36.22
CA ARG A 247 -7.96 21.83 36.06
C ARG A 247 -8.17 20.38 35.64
N THR A 248 -7.42 19.91 34.64
CA THR A 248 -7.53 18.55 34.12
C THR A 248 -7.17 17.51 35.19
N CYS A 249 -6.15 17.76 36.00
CA CYS A 249 -5.78 16.90 37.13
C CYS A 249 -6.94 16.77 38.14
N LEU A 250 -7.56 17.90 38.54
CA LEU A 250 -8.68 17.90 39.48
C LEU A 250 -9.92 17.20 38.91
N ILE A 251 -10.24 17.41 37.63
CA ILE A 251 -11.38 16.74 36.95
C ILE A 251 -11.20 15.22 36.93
N LEU A 252 -9.97 14.74 36.76
CA LEU A 252 -9.64 13.31 36.75
C LEU A 252 -9.47 12.73 38.16
N GLY A 253 -9.72 13.52 39.23
CA GLY A 253 -9.56 13.09 40.61
C GLY A 253 -8.11 12.91 41.06
N GLY A 254 -7.16 13.50 40.35
CA GLY A 254 -5.73 13.45 40.68
C GLY A 254 -5.32 14.41 41.82
N SER A 255 -4.10 14.24 42.31
CA SER A 255 -3.51 15.09 43.35
C SER A 255 -2.67 16.21 42.73
N TYR A 256 -3.01 17.46 43.03
CA TYR A 256 -2.21 18.62 42.66
C TYR A 256 -1.39 19.10 43.86
N ILE A 257 -0.07 19.13 43.72
CA ILE A 257 0.88 19.55 44.76
C ILE A 257 1.51 20.86 44.29
N GLU A 258 1.37 21.92 45.08
CA GLU A 258 2.01 23.21 44.84
C GLU A 258 3.26 23.31 45.73
N LEU A 259 4.44 23.32 45.12
CA LEU A 259 5.69 23.56 45.84
C LEU A 259 5.77 25.07 46.10
N THR A 260 5.68 25.44 47.37
CA THR A 260 5.75 26.83 47.86
C THR A 260 7.15 27.14 48.35
#